data_AF-A0A1Q7UDB5-F1
#
_entry.id   AF-A0A1Q7UDB5-F1
#
_cell.length_a   1.000
_cell.length_b   1.000
_cell.length_c   1.000
_cell.angle_alpha   90.00
_cell.angle_beta   90.00
_cell.angle_gamma   90.00
#
_symmetry.space_group_name_H-M   'P 1'
#
loop_
_entity.id
_entity.type
_entity.pdbx_description
1 polymer ?
#
loop_
_entity_poly.entity_id
_entity_poly.type
_entity_poly.pdbx_seq_one_letter_code
_entity_poly.pdbx_strand_id
1 'polypeptide(L)'
;MRATGGAIVLAFALAVTYVPAAGASLSLSEREQKQALVFGQRSVINETFGGEWRVVQGSGESVEVVTPFHRLALAARHAAFKNEPLKPQDQEKLLTELKDRLMFWVYLEGPSEQFARHFSPRLLVDDREIEPALVQNERTVR
;
A
#
# COMPACT_ATOMS: atom_id res chain seq x y z
N MET A 1 -65.15 5.65 -8.83
CA MET A 1 -64.43 6.44 -7.81
C MET A 1 -63.04 5.85 -7.66
N ARG A 2 -62.00 6.62 -7.99
CA ARG A 2 -60.61 6.16 -8.08
C ARG A 2 -60.00 6.14 -6.68
N ALA A 3 -59.55 4.97 -6.22
CA ALA A 3 -58.75 4.83 -5.01
C ALA A 3 -57.32 5.32 -5.32
N THR A 4 -56.95 6.46 -4.75
CA THR A 4 -55.59 6.99 -4.78
C THR A 4 -54.73 6.17 -3.81
N GLY A 5 -53.91 5.28 -4.37
CA GLY A 5 -52.86 4.58 -3.64
C GLY A 5 -51.75 5.55 -3.26
N GLY A 6 -51.60 5.83 -1.97
CA GLY A 6 -50.47 6.57 -1.43
C GLY A 6 -49.23 5.68 -1.42
N ALA A 7 -48.29 5.95 -2.32
CA ALA A 7 -46.96 5.33 -2.27
C ALA A 7 -46.14 6.02 -1.17
N ILE A 8 -45.89 5.30 -0.07
CA ILE A 8 -44.91 5.70 0.94
C ILE A 8 -43.52 5.40 0.36
N VAL A 9 -42.84 6.42 -0.13
CA VAL A 9 -41.43 6.33 -0.52
C VAL A 9 -40.59 6.43 0.75
N LEU A 10 -40.12 5.28 1.23
CA LEU A 10 -39.19 5.19 2.35
C LEU A 10 -37.78 5.52 1.85
N ALA A 11 -37.39 6.79 1.97
CA ALA A 11 -36.03 7.23 1.66
C ALA A 11 -35.07 6.75 2.76
N PHE A 12 -34.42 5.61 2.52
CA PHE A 12 -33.25 5.20 3.32
C PHE A 12 -32.10 6.14 2.99
N ALA A 13 -31.90 7.16 3.83
CA ALA A 13 -30.67 7.93 3.84
C ALA A 13 -29.52 6.99 4.23
N LEU A 14 -28.69 6.62 3.24
CA LEU A 14 -27.38 6.03 3.46
C LEU A 14 -26.53 7.09 4.16
N ALA A 15 -26.61 7.12 5.49
CA ALA A 15 -25.60 7.75 6.30
C ALA A 15 -24.30 6.99 6.02
N VAL A 16 -23.44 7.59 5.19
CA VAL A 16 -22.05 7.18 5.04
C VAL A 16 -21.41 7.44 6.40
N THR A 17 -21.48 6.44 7.28
CA THR A 17 -20.72 6.46 8.52
C THR A 17 -19.26 6.46 8.11
N TYR A 18 -18.59 7.58 8.33
CA TYR A 18 -17.14 7.67 8.26
C TYR A 18 -16.58 6.76 9.35
N VAL A 19 -16.46 5.48 9.05
CA VAL A 19 -15.71 4.56 9.90
C VAL A 19 -14.27 5.00 9.69
N PRO A 20 -13.59 5.57 10.70
CA PRO A 20 -12.16 5.83 10.56
C PRO A 20 -11.55 4.49 10.16
N ALA A 21 -10.86 4.47 9.01
CA ALA A 21 -10.15 3.28 8.58
C ALA A 21 -9.33 2.83 9.79
N ALA A 22 -9.59 1.62 10.29
CA ALA A 22 -8.83 1.05 11.39
C ALA A 22 -7.35 1.27 11.04
N GLY A 23 -6.64 2.01 11.89
CA GLY A 23 -5.29 2.46 11.57
C GLY A 23 -4.46 1.29 11.05
N ALA A 24 -3.66 1.52 10.01
CA ALA A 24 -2.81 0.47 9.46
C ALA A 24 -1.95 -0.11 10.58
N SER A 25 -2.08 -1.41 10.87
CA SER A 25 -1.21 -2.05 11.84
C SER A 25 0.21 -2.09 11.31
N LEU A 26 1.14 -1.51 12.07
CA LEU A 26 2.58 -1.54 11.78
C LEU A 26 3.25 -2.82 12.30
N SER A 27 2.45 -3.76 12.82
CA SER A 27 2.90 -5.06 13.30
C SER A 27 2.02 -6.18 12.74
N LEU A 28 2.58 -7.38 12.60
CA LEU A 28 1.85 -8.57 12.18
C LEU A 28 1.99 -9.66 13.22
N SER A 29 0.86 -10.29 13.56
CA SER A 29 0.85 -11.58 14.24
C SER A 29 1.49 -12.66 13.36
N GLU A 30 1.95 -13.77 13.96
CA GLU A 30 2.46 -14.92 13.19
C GLU A 30 1.46 -15.45 12.16
N ARG A 31 0.16 -15.38 12.49
CA ARG A 31 -0.93 -15.77 11.59
C ARG A 31 -0.96 -14.87 10.35
N GLU A 32 -0.90 -13.55 10.54
CA GLU A 32 -0.91 -12.58 9.45
C GLU A 32 0.36 -12.65 8.61
N GLN A 33 1.52 -12.91 9.22
CA GLN A 33 2.75 -13.18 8.48
C GLN A 33 2.59 -14.39 7.57
N LYS A 34 2.08 -15.52 8.08
CA LYS A 34 1.80 -16.71 7.25
C LYS A 34 0.82 -16.40 6.12
N GLN A 35 -0.20 -15.61 6.39
CA GLN A 35 -1.17 -15.17 5.37
C GLN A 35 -0.50 -14.33 4.26
N ALA A 36 0.37 -13.39 4.62
CA ALA A 36 1.12 -12.59 3.66
C ALA A 36 1.98 -13.47 2.75
N LEU A 37 2.68 -14.45 3.32
CA LEU A 37 3.51 -15.38 2.55
C LEU A 37 2.68 -16.19 1.54
N VAL A 38 1.57 -16.79 2.00
CA VAL A 38 0.68 -17.58 1.14
C VAL A 38 0.04 -16.71 0.05
N PHE A 39 -0.39 -15.49 0.39
CA PHE A 39 -0.95 -14.55 -0.57
C PHE A 39 0.07 -14.16 -1.64
N GLY A 40 1.29 -13.83 -1.25
CA GLY A 40 2.39 -13.53 -2.16
C GLY A 40 2.71 -14.68 -3.11
N GLN A 41 2.89 -15.89 -2.57
CA GLN A 41 3.18 -17.10 -3.34
C GLN A 41 2.09 -17.41 -4.39
N ARG A 42 0.82 -17.16 -4.07
CA ARG A 42 -0.30 -17.40 -5.00
C ARG A 42 -0.49 -16.31 -6.05
N SER A 43 0.11 -15.15 -5.83
CA SER A 43 -0.09 -13.96 -6.68
C SER A 43 0.96 -13.81 -7.79
N VAL A 44 1.77 -14.84 -8.07
CA VAL A 44 2.86 -14.77 -9.06
C VAL A 44 2.36 -14.26 -10.43
N ILE A 45 1.28 -14.84 -10.94
CA ILE A 45 0.67 -14.47 -12.23
C ILE A 45 -0.46 -13.43 -12.10
N ASN A 46 -0.70 -12.91 -10.89
CA ASN A 46 -1.75 -11.93 -10.69
C ASN A 46 -1.25 -10.52 -11.07
N GLU A 47 -1.75 -9.99 -12.18
CA GLU A 47 -1.38 -8.68 -12.70
C GLU A 47 -1.90 -7.51 -11.83
N THR A 48 -2.94 -7.73 -11.02
CA THR A 48 -3.50 -6.70 -10.13
C THR A 48 -2.83 -6.65 -8.77
N PHE A 49 -1.88 -7.56 -8.49
CA PHE A 49 -1.09 -7.55 -7.26
C PHE A 49 -0.43 -6.18 -7.06
N GLY A 50 -0.57 -5.60 -5.88
CA GLY A 50 -0.02 -4.28 -5.58
C GLY A 50 -1.04 -3.15 -5.65
N GLY A 51 -2.14 -3.35 -6.38
CA GLY A 51 -3.10 -2.28 -6.69
C GLY A 51 -3.76 -1.65 -5.46
N GLU A 52 -4.06 -2.44 -4.42
CA GLU A 52 -4.66 -1.94 -3.18
C GLU A 52 -3.73 -1.05 -2.34
N TRP A 53 -2.41 -1.16 -2.52
CA TRP A 53 -1.42 -0.34 -1.82
C TRP A 53 -0.98 0.88 -2.63
N ARG A 54 -1.34 0.94 -3.91
CA ARG A 54 -0.80 1.91 -4.86
C ARG A 54 -1.88 2.86 -5.38
N VAL A 55 -1.57 4.15 -5.32
CA VAL A 55 -2.31 5.20 -6.02
C VAL A 55 -1.47 5.64 -7.21
N VAL A 56 -2.06 5.65 -8.40
CA VAL A 56 -1.43 6.08 -9.65
C VAL A 56 -2.06 7.39 -10.10
N GLN A 57 -1.24 8.35 -10.52
CA GLN A 57 -1.68 9.56 -11.20
C GLN A 57 -1.49 9.44 -12.72
N GLY A 58 -2.26 10.23 -13.48
CA GLY A 58 -2.34 10.11 -14.95
C GLY A 58 -1.03 10.37 -15.72
N SER A 59 -0.03 10.95 -15.05
CA SER A 59 1.32 11.25 -15.54
C SER A 59 2.31 10.08 -15.40
N GLY A 60 1.90 8.93 -14.86
CA GLY A 60 2.80 7.80 -14.58
C GLY A 60 3.46 7.84 -13.20
N GLU A 61 3.22 8.91 -12.44
CA GLU A 61 3.58 9.05 -11.04
C GLU A 61 2.74 8.11 -10.17
N SER A 62 3.35 7.54 -9.14
CA SER A 62 2.60 6.71 -8.20
C SER A 62 3.18 6.76 -6.79
N VAL A 63 2.29 6.57 -5.81
CA VAL A 63 2.64 6.42 -4.41
C VAL A 63 2.10 5.08 -3.94
N GLU A 64 2.97 4.31 -3.28
CA GLU A 64 2.65 3.00 -2.74
C GLU A 64 2.92 2.99 -1.24
N VAL A 65 1.91 2.63 -0.45
CA VAL A 65 2.03 2.47 1.00
C VAL A 65 2.62 1.09 1.29
N VAL A 66 3.80 1.05 1.92
CA VAL A 66 4.48 -0.20 2.20
C VAL A 66 4.21 -0.63 3.63
N THR A 67 3.18 -1.47 3.77
CA THR A 67 2.86 -2.14 5.03
C THR A 67 3.75 -3.37 5.26
N PRO A 68 3.90 -3.85 6.51
CA PRO A 68 4.55 -5.13 6.77
C PRO A 68 3.95 -6.30 5.97
N PHE A 69 2.62 -6.33 5.80
CA PHE A 69 1.94 -7.37 5.03
C PHE A 69 2.33 -7.28 3.55
N HIS A 70 2.24 -6.09 2.97
CA HIS A 70 2.63 -5.84 1.59
C HIS A 70 4.08 -6.29 1.34
N ARG A 71 5.00 -5.90 2.22
CA ARG A 71 6.42 -6.21 2.07
C ARG A 71 6.69 -7.72 2.08
N LEU A 72 6.08 -8.46 3.00
CA LEU A 72 6.20 -9.92 3.05
C LEU A 72 5.56 -10.60 1.85
N ALA A 73 4.37 -10.15 1.44
CA ALA A 73 3.68 -10.69 0.28
C ALA A 73 4.48 -10.46 -1.02
N LEU A 74 5.04 -9.28 -1.22
CA LEU A 74 5.87 -8.96 -2.37
C LEU A 74 7.15 -9.82 -2.39
N ALA A 75 7.83 -9.96 -1.24
CA ALA A 75 9.02 -10.81 -1.14
C ALA A 75 8.71 -12.29 -1.41
N ALA A 76 7.60 -12.80 -0.87
CA ALA A 76 7.15 -14.17 -1.10
C ALA A 76 6.76 -14.40 -2.57
N ARG A 77 6.12 -13.42 -3.23
CA ARG A 77 5.82 -13.45 -4.66
C ARG A 77 7.09 -13.53 -5.50
N HIS A 78 8.10 -12.70 -5.20
CA HIS A 78 9.38 -12.73 -5.90
C HIS A 78 10.14 -14.03 -5.71
N ALA A 79 10.14 -14.60 -4.50
CA ALA A 79 10.75 -15.90 -4.23
C ALA A 79 10.03 -17.02 -5.00
N ALA A 80 8.70 -17.04 -4.95
CA ALA A 80 7.88 -18.01 -5.68
C ALA A 80 8.05 -17.94 -7.19
N PHE A 81 8.19 -16.73 -7.76
CA PHE A 81 8.51 -16.55 -9.18
C PHE A 81 9.84 -17.22 -9.57
N LYS A 82 10.81 -17.27 -8.65
CA LYS A 82 12.10 -17.96 -8.83
C LYS A 82 12.05 -19.45 -8.46
N ASN A 83 10.87 -19.99 -8.11
CA ASN A 83 10.70 -21.34 -7.57
C ASN A 83 11.48 -21.60 -6.26
N GLU A 84 11.68 -20.57 -5.44
CA GLU A 84 12.36 -20.65 -4.15
C GLU A 84 11.43 -20.24 -3.00
N PRO A 85 11.56 -20.81 -1.79
CA PRO A 85 10.89 -20.28 -0.62
C PRO A 85 11.58 -18.99 -0.13
N LEU A 86 10.81 -18.07 0.45
CA LEU A 86 11.40 -16.93 1.17
C LEU A 86 12.15 -17.46 2.40
N LYS A 87 13.41 -17.04 2.56
CA LYS A 87 14.24 -17.48 3.68
C LYS A 87 13.77 -16.82 4.99
N PRO A 88 13.78 -17.53 6.13
CA PRO A 88 13.39 -16.95 7.42
C PRO A 88 14.17 -15.69 7.79
N GLN A 89 15.47 -15.66 7.53
CA GLN A 89 16.33 -14.49 7.79
C GLN A 89 15.89 -13.25 6.98
N ASP A 90 15.46 -13.45 5.73
CA ASP A 90 14.96 -12.35 4.90
C ASP A 90 13.61 -11.84 5.44
N GLN A 91 12.73 -12.74 5.89
CA GLN A 91 11.46 -12.37 6.54
C GLN A 91 11.70 -11.53 7.81
N GLU A 92 12.60 -11.97 8.69
CA GLU A 92 12.93 -11.24 9.93
C GLU A 92 13.52 -9.85 9.64
N LYS A 93 14.40 -9.77 8.64
CA LYS A 93 14.99 -8.50 8.20
C LYS A 93 13.91 -7.52 7.73
N LEU A 94 13.01 -7.97 6.85
CA LEU A 94 11.91 -7.15 6.31
C LEU A 94 10.98 -6.62 7.40
N LEU A 95 10.65 -7.46 8.40
CA LEU A 95 9.81 -7.04 9.52
C LEU A 95 10.53 -6.04 10.43
N THR A 96 11.84 -6.21 10.62
CA THR A 96 12.65 -5.29 11.44
C THR A 96 12.79 -3.92 10.77
N GLU A 97 12.98 -3.88 9.45
CA GLU A 97 13.07 -2.63 8.66
C GLU A 97 11.81 -1.76 8.79
N LEU A 98 10.63 -2.38 8.92
CA LEU A 98 9.33 -1.70 8.97
C LEU A 98 8.79 -1.52 10.39
N LYS A 99 9.48 -2.03 11.41
CA LYS A 99 9.02 -1.96 12.79
C LYS A 99 8.82 -0.50 13.20
N ASP A 100 7.59 -0.18 13.64
CA ASP A 100 7.17 1.15 14.10
C ASP A 100 7.36 2.26 13.05
N ARG A 101 7.39 1.90 11.76
CA ARG A 101 7.63 2.83 10.64
C ARG A 101 6.53 2.73 9.59
N LEU A 102 6.08 3.87 9.11
CA LEU A 102 5.29 3.99 7.89
C LEU A 102 6.23 4.30 6.73
N MET A 103 6.25 3.44 5.72
CA MET A 103 7.10 3.60 4.54
C MET A 103 6.24 3.85 3.30
N PHE A 104 6.73 4.74 2.44
CA PHE A 104 6.15 5.00 1.13
C PHE A 104 7.20 4.73 0.05
N TRP A 105 6.80 4.07 -1.02
CA TRP A 105 7.53 4.08 -2.28
C TRP A 105 6.88 5.08 -3.21
N VAL A 106 7.67 6.04 -3.67
CA VAL A 106 7.19 7.13 -4.52
C VAL A 106 7.94 7.05 -5.83
N TYR A 107 7.18 6.88 -6.91
CA TYR A 107 7.68 6.88 -8.27
C TYR A 107 7.33 8.22 -8.91
N LEU A 108 8.36 8.97 -9.29
CA LEU A 108 8.23 10.26 -9.97
C LEU A 108 8.94 10.20 -11.31
N GLU A 109 8.40 10.92 -12.28
CA GLU A 109 9.05 11.16 -13.57
C GLU A 109 9.59 12.60 -13.60
N GLY A 110 10.76 12.79 -14.20
CA GLY A 110 11.42 14.09 -14.22
C GLY A 110 12.16 14.32 -15.54
N PRO A 111 12.41 15.58 -15.91
CA PRO A 111 12.99 15.92 -17.21
C PRO A 111 14.49 15.63 -17.32
N SER A 112 15.15 15.17 -16.24
CA SER A 112 16.59 14.89 -16.22
C SER A 112 16.95 13.81 -15.21
N GLU A 113 18.11 13.18 -15.42
CA GLU A 113 18.67 12.14 -14.54
C GLU A 113 18.92 12.62 -13.09
N GLN A 114 19.03 13.93 -12.89
CA GLN A 114 19.36 14.51 -11.58
C GLN A 114 18.14 15.08 -10.85
N PHE A 115 16.96 15.05 -11.47
CA PHE A 115 15.74 15.66 -10.91
C PHE A 115 15.46 15.27 -9.46
N ALA A 116 15.59 13.98 -9.13
CA ALA A 116 15.29 13.49 -7.78
C ALA A 116 16.47 13.56 -6.79
N ARG A 117 17.66 14.05 -7.20
CA ARG A 117 18.88 13.96 -6.36
C ARG A 117 18.74 14.67 -5.01
N HIS A 118 18.01 15.78 -5.00
CA HIS A 118 17.81 16.62 -3.81
C HIS A 118 16.36 16.61 -3.33
N PHE A 119 15.55 15.68 -3.83
CA PHE A 119 14.16 15.60 -3.43
C PHE A 119 14.04 15.11 -1.99
N SER A 120 13.33 15.87 -1.17
CA SER A 120 13.03 15.52 0.23
C SER A 120 11.51 15.53 0.40
N PRO A 121 10.85 14.35 0.42
CA PRO A 121 9.41 14.29 0.56
C PRO A 121 8.99 14.79 1.95
N ARG A 122 7.81 15.43 2.01
CA ARG A 122 7.13 15.77 3.26
C ARG A 122 5.77 15.08 3.26
N LEU A 123 5.40 14.48 4.38
CA LEU A 123 4.05 13.96 4.56
C LEU A 123 3.22 15.06 5.24
N LEU A 124 2.18 15.53 4.57
CA LEU A 124 1.21 16.48 5.13
C LEU A 124 0.04 15.70 5.73
N VAL A 125 -0.20 15.86 7.03
CA VAL A 125 -1.35 15.31 7.75
C VAL A 125 -2.09 16.46 8.41
N ASP A 126 -3.31 16.72 7.94
CA ASP A 126 -4.05 17.94 8.22
C ASP A 126 -3.17 19.17 7.89
N ASP A 127 -2.84 20.01 8.88
CA ASP A 127 -1.96 21.18 8.72
C ASP A 127 -0.53 20.93 9.23
N ARG A 128 -0.14 19.66 9.42
CA ARG A 128 1.18 19.29 9.96
C ARG A 128 2.06 18.62 8.93
N GLU A 129 3.25 19.17 8.72
CA GLU A 129 4.31 18.48 7.99
C GLU A 129 5.05 17.51 8.89
N ILE A 130 5.26 16.30 8.39
CA ILE A 130 6.07 15.26 9.03
C ILE A 130 7.30 15.03 8.16
N GLU A 131 8.48 15.20 8.76
CA GLU A 131 9.75 14.93 8.11
C GLU A 131 10.03 13.42 8.07
N PRO A 132 10.57 12.88 6.96
CA PRO A 132 10.95 11.48 6.89
C PRO A 132 12.21 11.23 7.73
N ALA A 133 12.20 10.15 8.51
CA ALA A 133 13.39 9.69 9.23
C ALA A 133 14.48 9.11 8.31
N LEU A 134 14.11 8.69 7.10
CA LEU A 134 15.00 8.14 6.08
C LEU A 134 14.46 8.46 4.69
N VAL A 135 15.34 8.89 3.78
CA VAL A 135 15.03 9.10 2.37
C VAL A 135 16.06 8.34 1.55
N GLN A 136 15.59 7.51 0.61
CA GLN A 136 16.44 6.78 -0.33
C GLN A 136 15.92 7.03 -1.75
N ASN A 137 16.65 7.85 -2.50
CA ASN A 137 16.30 8.20 -3.87
C ASN A 137 17.06 7.28 -4.82
N GLU A 138 16.35 6.35 -5.44
CA GLU A 138 16.90 5.44 -6.44
C GLU A 138 16.58 5.90 -7.85
N ARG A 139 17.44 5.53 -8.80
CA ARG A 139 17.22 5.77 -10.22
C ARG A 139 16.83 4.47 -10.90
N THR A 140 15.78 4.53 -11.71
CA THR A 140 15.39 3.43 -12.58
C THR A 140 15.38 3.95 -14.01
N VAL A 141 16.13 3.30 -14.89
CA VAL A 141 16.04 3.55 -16.34
C VAL A 141 14.83 2.76 -16.84
N ARG A 142 13.86 3.43 -17.46
CA ARG A 142 12.78 2.76 -18.20
C ARG A 142 13.19 2.57 -19.65
#